data_AF-A0A2R7UDU1-F1
#
_entry.id   AF-A0A2R7UDU1-F1
#
_cell.length_a   1.000
_cell.length_b   1.000
_cell.length_c   1.000
_cell.angle_alpha   90.00
_cell.angle_beta   90.00
_cell.angle_gamma   90.00
#
_symmetry.space_group_name_H-M   'P 1'
#
loop_
_entity.id
_entity.type
_entity.pdbx_description
1 polymer ?
#
loop_
_entity_poly.entity_id
_entity_poly.type
_entity_poly.pdbx_seq_one_letter_code
_entity_poly.pdbx_strand_id
1 'polypeptide(L)'
;MNQIIRLGDTTDHGGIVLDAIPHTNLNGKPLAGKGSMVFCPLCKGEFPIIEGSDTYRVNGVTVALDGMKTACGASLIASASHGSVHR
;
A
#
# COMPACT_ATOMS: atom_id res chain seq x y z
N MET A 1 -11.23 -4.23 -10.60
CA MET A 1 -10.45 -2.98 -10.60
C MET A 1 -9.78 -2.92 -9.23
N ASN A 2 -8.47 -3.14 -9.17
CA ASN A 2 -7.79 -3.24 -7.86
C ASN A 2 -7.70 -1.85 -7.24
N GLN A 3 -7.92 -1.78 -5.93
CA GLN A 3 -7.89 -0.54 -5.18
C GLN A 3 -6.44 -0.08 -5.00
N ILE A 4 -6.23 1.23 -4.96
CA ILE A 4 -4.90 1.82 -4.79
C ILE A 4 -4.53 1.79 -3.31
N ILE A 5 -3.34 1.29 -3.02
CA ILE A 5 -2.77 1.32 -1.68
C ILE A 5 -2.35 2.74 -1.35
N ARG A 6 -2.62 3.16 -0.11
CA ARG A 6 -2.33 4.48 0.41
C ARG A 6 -1.54 4.39 1.71
N LEU A 7 -1.00 5.52 2.12
CA LEU A 7 -0.37 5.63 3.43
C LEU A 7 -1.33 5.19 4.56
N GLY A 8 -0.82 4.33 5.44
CA GLY A 8 -1.57 3.77 6.56
C GLY A 8 -2.50 2.62 6.19
N ASP A 9 -2.48 2.12 4.95
CA ASP A 9 -3.13 0.85 4.60
C ASP A 9 -2.39 -0.34 5.22
N THR A 10 -3.06 -1.47 5.35
CA THR A 10 -2.57 -2.61 6.13
C THR A 10 -2.03 -3.75 5.26
N THR A 11 -1.42 -4.76 5.89
CA THR A 11 -1.07 -6.03 5.23
C THR A 11 -1.73 -7.23 5.90
N ASP A 12 -1.74 -8.37 5.19
CA ASP A 12 -2.19 -9.66 5.73
C ASP A 12 -1.33 -10.19 6.90
N HIS A 13 -0.10 -9.67 7.05
CA HIS A 13 0.75 -9.92 8.22
C HIS A 13 0.44 -8.97 9.40
N GLY A 14 -0.61 -8.15 9.30
CA GLY A 14 -0.99 -7.14 10.30
C GLY A 14 -0.10 -5.89 10.28
N GLY A 15 0.66 -5.70 9.20
CA GLY A 15 1.54 -4.55 9.00
C GLY A 15 0.82 -3.29 8.55
N ILE A 16 1.59 -2.21 8.42
CA ILE A 16 1.09 -0.90 7.99
C ILE A 16 2.08 -0.22 7.03
N VAL A 17 1.53 0.40 5.98
CA VAL A 17 2.31 1.22 5.04
C VAL A 17 2.76 2.51 5.71
N LEU A 18 4.06 2.73 5.77
CA LEU A 18 4.73 3.85 6.44
C LEU A 18 5.04 5.02 5.51
N ASP A 19 5.31 4.72 4.24
CA ASP A 19 5.72 5.73 3.25
C ASP A 19 4.88 5.69 1.99
N ALA A 20 4.85 6.83 1.29
CA ALA A 20 4.05 7.03 0.09
C ALA A 20 4.79 7.91 -0.94
N ILE A 21 4.26 7.95 -2.15
CA ILE A 21 4.77 8.79 -3.23
C ILE A 21 4.52 10.25 -2.85
N PRO A 22 5.56 11.10 -2.80
CA PRO A 22 5.43 12.50 -2.39
C PRO A 22 4.55 13.30 -3.35
N HIS A 23 3.90 14.34 -2.83
CA HIS A 23 3.02 15.24 -3.57
C HIS A 23 1.83 14.54 -4.27
N THR A 24 1.35 13.44 -3.70
CA THR A 24 0.15 12.74 -4.18
C THR A 24 -0.96 12.79 -3.14
N ASN A 25 -2.21 12.74 -3.58
CA ASN A 25 -3.37 12.70 -2.69
C ASN A 25 -4.53 11.97 -3.37
N LEU A 26 -5.02 10.92 -2.71
CA LEU A 26 -6.23 10.18 -3.08
C LEU A 26 -7.11 10.03 -1.84
N ASN A 27 -8.24 10.74 -1.83
CA ASN A 27 -9.19 10.77 -0.71
C ASN A 27 -8.53 11.18 0.63
N GLY A 28 -7.66 12.19 0.60
CA GLY A 28 -6.99 12.74 1.79
C GLY A 28 -5.72 12.00 2.21
N LYS A 29 -5.29 10.96 1.49
CA LYS A 29 -4.07 10.19 1.79
C LYS A 29 -3.16 10.07 0.57
N PRO A 30 -1.84 10.16 0.74
CA PRO A 30 -0.90 9.95 -0.36
C PRO A 30 -0.88 8.47 -0.80
N LEU A 31 -0.60 8.25 -2.09
CA LEU A 31 -0.60 6.92 -2.71
C LEU A 31 0.71 6.19 -2.39
N ALA A 32 0.63 4.91 -2.05
CA ALA A 32 1.81 4.07 -1.95
C ALA A 32 2.24 3.57 -3.33
N GLY A 33 3.54 3.34 -3.47
CA GLY A 33 4.12 2.84 -4.70
C GLY A 33 5.18 1.79 -4.44
N LYS A 34 5.70 1.20 -5.51
CA LYS A 34 6.89 0.36 -5.44
C LYS A 34 8.03 1.14 -4.77
N GLY A 35 8.62 0.55 -3.74
CA GLY A 35 9.65 1.16 -2.90
C GLY A 35 9.14 1.82 -1.61
N SER A 36 7.82 2.07 -1.46
CA SER A 36 7.24 2.52 -0.19
C SER A 36 7.52 1.52 0.92
N MET A 37 7.91 2.00 2.10
CA MET A 37 8.17 1.15 3.27
C MET A 37 6.88 0.71 3.97
N VAL A 38 6.91 -0.52 4.48
CA VAL A 38 5.84 -1.16 5.23
C VAL A 38 6.42 -1.78 6.48
N PHE A 39 5.89 -1.44 7.65
CA PHE A 39 6.22 -2.15 8.88
C PHE A 39 5.46 -3.47 8.94
N CYS A 40 6.15 -4.55 9.24
CA CYS A 40 5.59 -5.89 9.39
C CYS A 40 5.83 -6.41 10.82
N PRO A 41 4.78 -6.53 11.67
CA PRO A 41 4.94 -7.02 13.04
C PRO A 41 5.28 -8.52 13.09
N LEU A 42 4.81 -9.30 12.10
CA LEU A 42 5.11 -10.73 12.00
C LEU A 42 6.61 -10.98 11.73
N CYS A 43 7.21 -10.20 10.84
CA CYS A 43 8.62 -10.30 10.48
C CYS A 43 9.53 -9.40 11.33
N LYS A 44 8.95 -8.56 12.20
CA LYS A 44 9.64 -7.63 13.11
C LYS A 44 10.60 -6.67 12.39
N GLY A 45 10.14 -6.05 11.31
CA GLY A 45 10.97 -5.11 10.54
C GLY A 45 10.19 -4.32 9.51
N GLU A 46 10.90 -3.46 8.80
CA GLU A 46 10.38 -2.64 7.69
C GLU A 46 10.84 -3.22 6.35
N PHE A 47 9.90 -3.31 5.41
CA PHE A 47 10.12 -3.94 4.12
C PHE A 47 9.48 -3.09 3.01
N PRO A 48 10.17 -2.89 1.89
CA PRO A 48 9.60 -2.13 0.78
C PRO A 48 8.54 -2.93 0.05
N ILE A 49 7.58 -2.23 -0.56
CA ILE A 49 6.70 -2.79 -1.59
C ILE A 49 7.55 -3.10 -2.83
N ILE A 50 7.50 -4.33 -3.34
CA ILE A 50 8.31 -4.78 -4.48
C ILE A 50 7.54 -4.84 -5.80
N GLU A 51 6.22 -4.88 -5.70
CA GLU A 51 5.29 -4.92 -6.84
C GLU A 51 4.61 -3.56 -7.07
N GLY A 52 4.14 -3.34 -8.30
CA GLY A 52 3.47 -2.12 -8.69
C GLY A 52 2.69 -2.33 -9.98
N SER A 53 1.79 -1.41 -10.30
CA SER A 53 0.99 -1.45 -11.51
C SER A 53 1.86 -1.28 -12.77
N ASP A 54 1.61 -2.10 -13.79
CA ASP A 54 2.26 -1.99 -15.09
C ASP A 54 1.76 -0.79 -15.91
N THR A 55 0.52 -0.35 -15.67
CA THR A 55 -0.15 0.69 -16.46
C THR A 55 -0.27 2.01 -15.71
N TYR A 56 -0.11 2.01 -14.38
CA TYR A 56 -0.31 3.21 -13.56
C TYR A 56 0.94 3.61 -12.80
N ARG A 57 1.49 4.78 -13.19
CA ARG A 57 2.70 5.36 -12.62
C ARG A 57 2.46 6.83 -12.28
N VAL A 58 2.97 7.26 -11.14
CA VAL A 58 2.92 8.66 -10.67
C VAL A 58 4.33 9.06 -10.26
N ASN A 59 4.80 10.21 -10.75
CA ASN A 59 6.15 10.72 -10.49
C ASN A 59 7.27 9.69 -10.78
N GLY A 60 7.09 8.88 -11.83
CA GLY A 60 8.03 7.81 -12.22
C GLY A 60 7.91 6.51 -11.43
N VAL A 61 7.17 6.50 -10.31
CA VAL A 61 6.96 5.34 -9.44
C VAL A 61 5.68 4.60 -9.84
N THR A 62 5.75 3.27 -9.97
CA THR A 62 4.56 2.42 -10.19
C THR A 62 3.71 2.38 -8.92
N VAL A 63 2.42 2.66 -9.06
CA VAL A 63 1.48 2.69 -7.93
C VAL A 63 1.22 1.27 -7.43
N ALA A 64 1.18 1.09 -6.11
CA ALA A 64 0.88 -0.20 -5.48
C ALA A 64 -0.65 -0.41 -5.42
N LEU A 65 -1.08 -1.63 -5.70
CA LEU A 65 -2.48 -2.02 -5.74
C LEU A 65 -2.77 -3.11 -4.70
N ASP A 66 -4.04 -3.27 -4.35
CA ASP A 66 -4.52 -4.34 -3.47
C ASP A 66 -4.03 -5.72 -3.94
N GLY A 67 -3.55 -6.52 -2.98
CA GLY A 67 -2.98 -7.85 -3.20
C GLY A 67 -1.49 -7.88 -3.57
N MET A 68 -0.89 -6.73 -3.90
CA MET A 68 0.54 -6.68 -4.25
C MET A 68 1.46 -6.96 -3.06
N LYS A 69 2.67 -7.40 -3.35
CA LYS A 69 3.62 -7.93 -2.37
C LYS A 69 4.66 -6.93 -1.88
N THR A 70 4.99 -7.10 -0.61
CA THR A 70 6.16 -6.52 0.06
C THR A 70 7.34 -7.49 0.02
N ALA A 71 8.55 -7.00 0.28
CA ALA A 71 9.77 -7.82 0.27
C ALA A 71 9.77 -8.95 1.31
N CYS A 72 9.01 -8.83 2.41
CA CYS A 72 8.84 -9.92 3.37
C CYS A 72 7.76 -10.95 2.99
N GLY A 73 7.08 -10.75 1.86
CA GLY A 73 6.04 -11.65 1.34
C GLY A 73 4.60 -11.29 1.73
N ALA A 74 4.41 -10.27 2.58
CA ALA A 74 3.08 -9.80 2.99
C ALA A 74 2.33 -9.19 1.79
N SER A 75 1.01 -9.42 1.73
CA SER A 75 0.09 -8.81 0.76
C SER A 75 -0.46 -7.50 1.30
N LEU A 76 -0.53 -6.48 0.45
CA LEU A 76 -1.15 -5.19 0.77
C LEU A 76 -2.68 -5.28 0.72
N ILE A 77 -3.33 -4.60 1.65
CA ILE A 77 -4.79 -4.55 1.81
C ILE A 77 -5.23 -3.08 1.78
N ALA A 78 -5.97 -2.69 0.75
CA ALA A 78 -6.44 -1.32 0.60
C ALA A 78 -7.59 -1.01 1.58
N SER A 79 -7.56 0.17 2.21
CA SER A 79 -8.62 0.58 3.17
C SER A 79 -9.89 1.14 2.50
N ALA A 80 -9.90 1.37 1.20
CA ALA A 80 -11.10 1.68 0.41
C ALA A 80 -11.22 0.56 -0.61
N SER A 81 -12.25 -0.30 -0.67
CA SER A 81 -13.65 -0.11 -0.36
C SER A 81 -14.23 -1.33 0.37
N HIS A 82 -14.53 -1.19 1.66
CA HIS A 82 -15.76 -1.69 2.25
C HIS A 82 -16.22 -0.58 3.18
N GLY A 83 -17.27 0.15 2.80
CA GLY A 83 -18.00 0.94 3.78
C GLY A 83 -18.52 -0.03 4.82
N SER A 84 -17.91 -0.07 6.00
CA SER A 84 -18.58 -0.65 7.17
C SER A 84 -19.68 0.33 7.54
N VAL A 85 -20.91 0.05 7.08
CA VAL A 85 -22.10 0.60 7.72
C VAL A 85 -22.14 -0.04 9.11
N HIS A 86 -21.53 0.61 10.09
CA HIS A 86 -21.81 0.27 11.48
C HIS A 86 -23.26 0.71 11.75
N ARG A 87 -24.15 -0.28 11.83
CA ARG A 87 -25.50 -0.14 12.38
C ARG A 87 -25.45 -0.34 13.89
#